data_AF-A0A843CHM4-F1
#
_entry.id   AF-A0A843CHM4-F1
#
_cell.length_a   1.000
_cell.length_b   1.000
_cell.length_c   1.000
_cell.angle_alpha   90.00
_cell.angle_beta   90.00
_cell.angle_gamma   90.00
#
_symmetry.space_group_name_H-M   'P 1'
#
loop_
_entity.id
_entity.type
_entity.pdbx_description
1 polymer ?
#
loop_
_entity_poly.entity_id
_entity_poly.type
_entity_poly.pdbx_seq_one_letter_code
_entity_poly.pdbx_strand_id
1 'polypeptide(L)' 'MEEYKKVALEKNIHPEFILEIGNPANMITEVVNSKDYDLVVLGTRGMSPVKELFLGSVSMKVIHHAKCPVLVVR' A
#
# COMPACT_ATOMS: atom_id res chain seq x y z
N MET A 1 12.87 -3.42 -8.62
CA MET A 1 12.05 -2.34 -9.19
C MET A 1 12.05 -2.39 -10.71
N GLU A 2 13.20 -2.65 -11.36
CA GLU A 2 13.30 -2.71 -12.83
C GLU A 2 12.36 -3.72 -13.50
N GLU A 3 12.25 -4.94 -12.93
CA GLU A 3 11.30 -5.96 -13.41
C GLU A 3 9.85 -5.48 -13.34
N TYR A 4 9.43 -4.93 -12.19
CA TYR A 4 8.08 -4.38 -12.01
C TYR A 4 7.80 -3.20 -12.94
N LYS A 5 8.80 -2.36 -13.20
CA LYS A 5 8.69 -1.24 -14.15
C LYS A 5 8.46 -1.75 -15.56
N LYS A 6 9.19 -2.78 -15.98
CA LYS A 6 8.99 -3.42 -17.29
C LYS A 6 7.56 -3.96 -17.44
N VAL A 7 7.08 -4.73 -16.46
CA VAL A 7 5.72 -5.29 -16.47
C VAL A 7 4.64 -4.19 -16.50
N ALA A 8 4.84 -3.10 -15.77
CA ALA A 8 3.91 -1.96 -15.76
C ALA A 8 3.88 -1.25 -17.13
N LEU A 9 5.05 -0.98 -17.72
CA LEU A 9 5.15 -0.30 -19.02
C LEU A 9 4.57 -1.15 -20.16
N GLU A 10 4.76 -2.47 -20.15
CA GLU A 10 4.12 -3.39 -21.11
C GLU A 10 2.58 -3.32 -21.05
N LYS A 11 2.02 -2.90 -19.91
CA LYS A 11 0.59 -2.71 -19.69
C LYS A 11 0.14 -1.25 -19.85
N ASN A 12 0.99 -0.35 -20.37
CA ASN A 12 0.77 1.09 -20.44
C ASN A 12 0.47 1.75 -19.08
N ILE A 13 1.07 1.21 -18.02
CA ILE A 13 1.05 1.79 -16.67
C ILE A 13 2.35 2.57 -16.49
N HIS A 14 2.25 3.81 -16.01
CA HIS A 14 3.39 4.68 -15.72
C HIS A 14 3.62 4.75 -14.20
N PRO A 15 4.39 3.81 -13.60
CA PRO A 15 4.55 3.76 -12.17
C PRO A 15 5.55 4.81 -11.65
N GLU A 16 5.22 5.43 -10.53
CA GLU A 16 6.18 6.10 -9.65
C GLU A 16 6.56 5.11 -8.53
N PHE A 17 7.86 4.88 -8.32
CA PHE A 17 8.34 4.05 -7.22
C PHE A 17 8.85 4.95 -6.10
N ILE A 18 8.28 4.80 -4.92
CA ILE A 18 8.66 5.53 -3.71
C ILE A 18 9.29 4.52 -2.73
N LEU A 19 10.48 4.84 -2.22
CA LEU A 19 11.18 4.04 -1.22
C LEU A 19 11.39 4.89 0.03
N GLU A 20 10.77 4.48 1.13
CA GLU A 20 10.87 5.14 2.43
C GLU A 20 11.52 4.23 3.47
N ILE A 21 12.22 4.83 4.43
CA ILE A 21 12.84 4.12 5.56
C ILE A 21 12.17 4.57 6.85
N GLY A 22 11.61 3.63 7.61
CA GLY A 22 10.98 3.94 8.88
C GLY A 22 9.92 2.91 9.27
N ASN A 23 8.99 3.32 10.13
CA ASN A 23 7.84 2.49 10.48
C ASN A 23 6.88 2.40 9.27
N PRO A 24 6.58 1.20 8.72
CA PRO A 24 5.79 1.08 7.49
C PRO A 24 4.42 1.75 7.57
N ALA A 25 3.76 1.65 8.73
CA ALA A 25 2.43 2.20 8.90
C ALA A 25 2.44 3.74 8.91
N ASN A 26 3.50 4.35 9.44
CA ASN A 26 3.70 5.80 9.39
C ASN A 26 4.04 6.25 7.97
N MET A 27 5.08 5.65 7.36
CA MET A 27 5.57 6.08 6.04
C MET A 27 4.50 5.94 4.97
N ILE A 28 3.75 4.84 4.95
CA ILE A 28 2.66 4.66 3.99
C ILE A 28 1.57 5.72 4.21
N THR A 29 1.19 6.00 5.46
CA THR A 29 0.17 7.04 5.75
C THR A 29 0.64 8.43 5.33
N GLU A 30 1.91 8.75 5.55
CA GLU A 30 2.51 10.03 5.15
C GLU A 30 2.52 10.18 3.63
N VAL A 31 2.99 9.16 2.89
CA VAL A 31 2.99 9.15 1.43
C VAL A 31 1.56 9.29 0.88
N VAL A 32 0.63 8.48 1.37
CA VAL A 32 -0.79 8.52 0.96
C VAL A 32 -1.43 9.88 1.17
N ASN A 33 -1.00 10.62 2.19
CA ASN A 33 -1.53 11.94 2.50
C ASN A 33 -0.72 13.10 1.89
N SER A 34 0.38 12.80 1.19
CA SER A 34 1.29 13.80 0.61
C SER A 34 0.82 14.38 -0.73
N LYS A 35 -0.02 13.64 -1.45
CA LYS A 35 -0.61 14.03 -2.74
C LYS A 35 -2.09 13.63 -2.75
N ASP A 36 -2.84 14.12 -3.73
CA ASP A 36 -4.24 13.77 -3.93
C ASP A 36 -4.36 12.45 -4.70
N TYR A 37 -4.14 11.33 -4.00
CA TYR A 37 -4.38 9.99 -4.55
C TYR A 37 -5.87 9.65 -4.52
N ASP A 38 -6.41 9.08 -5.60
CA ASP A 38 -7.83 8.69 -5.66
C ASP A 38 -8.16 7.40 -4.88
N LEU A 39 -7.18 6.50 -4.73
CA LEU A 39 -7.35 5.21 -4.07
C LEU A 39 -6.00 4.64 -3.61
N VAL A 40 -6.00 4.04 -2.42
CA VAL A 40 -4.87 3.22 -1.93
C VAL A 40 -5.25 1.76 -1.93
N VAL A 41 -4.41 0.93 -2.55
CA VAL A 41 -4.60 -0.52 -2.57
C VAL A 41 -3.53 -1.18 -1.72
N LEU A 42 -3.95 -1.95 -0.71
CA LEU A 42 -3.08 -2.70 0.19
C LEU A 42 -3.37 -4.20 0.10
N GLY A 43 -2.33 -5.02 0.07
CA GLY A 43 -2.46 -6.47 0.20
C GLY A 43 -2.35 -6.93 1.65
N THR A 44 -3.04 -8.01 2.02
CA THR A 44 -2.81 -8.70 3.31
C THR A 44 -1.83 -9.86 3.12
N ARG A 45 -0.57 -9.74 3.57
CA ARG A 45 0.33 -10.89 3.63
C ARG A 45 0.02 -11.75 4.87
N GLY A 46 -0.55 -12.93 4.64
CA GLY A 46 -0.73 -13.98 5.64
C GLY A 46 0.55 -14.81 5.82
N MET A 47 1.39 -14.46 6.79
CA MET A 47 2.52 -15.30 7.22
C MET A 47 2.32 -15.96 8.59
N SER A 48 1.11 -15.87 9.16
CA SER A 48 0.78 -16.53 10.43
C SER A 48 -0.63 -17.13 10.36
N PRO A 49 -0.81 -18.43 10.69
CA PRO A 49 -2.11 -19.11 10.67
C PRO A 49 -3.19 -18.44 11.54
N VAL A 50 -2.78 -17.62 12.51
CA VAL A 50 -3.67 -16.92 13.45
C VAL A 50 -4.23 -15.59 12.89
N LYS A 51 -3.78 -15.15 11.70
CA LYS A 51 -4.11 -13.83 11.12
C LYS A 51 -5.21 -13.83 10.06
N GLU A 52 -5.81 -14.97 9.73
CA GLU A 52 -6.88 -15.06 8.72
C GLU A 52 -8.10 -14.18 9.05
N LEU A 53 -8.29 -13.77 10.31
CA LEU A 53 -9.38 -12.88 10.72
C LEU A 53 -9.00 -11.39 10.82
N PHE A 54 -7.72 -11.00 10.70
CA PHE A 54 -7.29 -9.62 10.99
C PHE A 54 -6.71 -8.90 9.76
N LEU A 55 -7.10 -7.65 9.55
CA LEU A 55 -6.64 -6.78 8.44
C LEU A 55 -5.13 -6.43 8.50
N GLY A 56 -4.44 -6.73 9.61
CA GLY A 56 -3.04 -6.38 9.84
C GLY A 56 -2.87 -4.95 10.38
N SER A 57 -1.85 -4.73 11.21
CA SER A 57 -1.63 -3.46 11.91
C SER A 57 -1.31 -2.30 10.95
N VAL A 58 -0.61 -2.57 9.85
CA VAL A 58 -0.28 -1.56 8.82
C VAL A 58 -1.55 -1.12 8.10
N SER A 59 -2.30 -2.06 7.52
CA SER A 59 -3.54 -1.74 6.80
C SER A 59 -4.55 -1.05 7.69
N MET A 60 -4.68 -1.48 8.95
CA MET A 60 -5.55 -0.83 9.92
C MET A 60 -5.17 0.64 10.14
N LYS A 61 -3.88 0.94 10.32
CA LYS A 61 -3.42 2.33 10.51
C LYS A 61 -3.73 3.18 9.29
N VAL A 62 -3.47 2.67 8.08
CA VAL A 62 -3.73 3.39 6.83
C VAL A 62 -5.23 3.64 6.65
N ILE A 63 -6.09 2.64 6.89
CA ILE A 63 -7.55 2.80 6.85
C ILE A 63 -8.02 3.95 7.74
N HIS A 64 -7.45 4.08 8.94
CA HIS A 64 -7.87 5.11 9.90
C HIS A 64 -7.36 6.52 9.58
N HIS A 65 -6.30 6.67 8.79
CA HIS A 65 -5.60 7.96 8.65
C HIS A 65 -5.42 8.42 7.20
N ALA A 66 -5.73 7.59 6.20
CA ALA A 66 -5.71 7.98 4.79
C ALA A 66 -6.80 9.03 4.51
N LYS A 67 -6.45 10.07 3.76
CA LYS A 67 -7.38 11.09 3.28
C LYS A 67 -8.22 10.65 2.08
N CYS A 68 -7.90 9.49 1.50
CA CYS A 68 -8.59 8.93 0.35
C CYS A 68 -9.09 7.50 0.63
N PRO A 69 -9.98 6.97 -0.23
CA PRO A 69 -10.47 5.59 -0.12
C PRO A 69 -9.33 4.56 -0.01
N VAL A 70 -9.55 3.52 0.79
CA VAL A 70 -8.60 2.41 0.98
C VAL A 70 -9.28 1.10 0.60
N LEU A 71 -8.70 0.39 -0.37
CA LEU A 71 -9.08 -0.97 -0.76
C LEU A 71 -8.06 -1.97 -0.21
N VAL A 72 -8.53 -2.90 0.61
CA VAL A 72 -7.72 -4.01 1.10
C VAL A 72 -8.05 -5.28 0.33
N VAL A 73 -7.05 -5.82 -0.36
CA VAL A 73 -7.14 -7.05 -1.16
C VAL A 73 -6.60 -8.23 -0.33
N ARG A 74 -7.36 -9.32 -0.31
CA ARG A 74 -7.06 -10.55 0.43
C ARG A 74 -6.70 -11.69 -0.50
#